data_AF-A0AAE5HWH6-F1
#
_entry.id   AF-A0AAE5HWH6-F1
#
_cell.length_a   1.000
_cell.length_b   1.000
_cell.length_c   1.000
_cell.angle_alpha   90.00
_cell.angle_beta   90.00
_cell.angle_gamma   90.00
#
_symmetry.space_group_name_H-M   'P 1'
#
loop_
_entity.id
_entity.type
_entity.pdbx_description
1 polymer ?
#
loop_
_entity_poly.entity_id
_entity_poly.type
_entity_poly.pdbx_seq_one_letter_code
_entity_poly.pdbx_strand_id
1 'polypeptide(L)'
;KKYRADNNVIYRDVLVLDYDDVSDLKALNEAFKAHLGAFAYFWHTSYNHHTEAPRLRLFIPLNKHINGENYRKYTKVIASKIGHKVDEGSYQPSRAMALPVIKDKSRAFMYRCNDAPILDCPTIEGWVNEIKQEDKPITVSYKAKRDSAYWRDIAFGVSEGERNQTLASLIGYLLRRYVDQYLVYGLASAWAMTCTPPIEQKEVNKTFESILKRDNQNKKGVSD
;
A
#
# COMPACT_ATOMS: atom_id res chain seq x y z
N LYS A 1 5.88 -22.43 24.99
CA LYS A 1 5.35 -22.84 23.67
C LYS A 1 4.14 -21.95 23.37
N LYS A 2 4.13 -21.17 22.28
CA LYS A 2 2.99 -20.30 21.94
C LYS A 2 1.85 -21.20 21.44
N TYR A 3 0.83 -21.44 22.27
CA TYR A 3 -0.26 -22.37 21.93
C TYR A 3 -1.12 -21.87 20.75
N ARG A 4 -1.21 -20.55 20.56
CA ARG A 4 -1.87 -19.90 19.43
C ARG A 4 -0.84 -19.57 18.34
N ALA A 5 -0.60 -20.54 17.48
CA ALA A 5 0.27 -20.41 16.31
C ALA A 5 -0.54 -20.70 15.04
N ASP A 6 -0.24 -19.99 13.97
CA ASP A 6 -1.00 -20.07 12.71
C ASP A 6 -0.95 -21.46 12.08
N ASN A 7 0.17 -22.17 12.25
CA ASN A 7 0.36 -23.54 11.78
C ASN A 7 -0.53 -24.57 12.51
N ASN A 8 -1.11 -24.23 13.65
CA ASN A 8 -2.04 -25.10 14.38
C ASN A 8 -3.49 -24.91 13.95
N VAL A 9 -3.78 -23.97 13.04
CA VAL A 9 -5.15 -23.73 12.55
C VAL A 9 -5.48 -24.75 11.46
N ILE A 10 -6.42 -25.65 11.77
CA ILE A 10 -6.88 -26.67 10.82
C ILE A 10 -7.72 -26.01 9.71
N TYR A 11 -8.76 -25.26 10.10
CA TYR A 11 -9.58 -24.51 9.16
C TYR A 11 -10.30 -23.31 9.79
N ARG A 12 -10.87 -22.46 8.93
CA ARG A 12 -11.79 -21.35 9.23
C ARG A 12 -12.97 -21.40 8.26
N ASP A 13 -14.14 -20.99 8.75
CA ASP A 13 -15.38 -20.89 7.96
C ASP A 13 -15.86 -19.46 7.78
N VAL A 14 -15.31 -18.54 8.58
CA VAL A 14 -15.72 -17.16 8.63
C VAL A 14 -14.47 -16.29 8.59
N LEU A 15 -14.45 -15.34 7.68
CA LEU A 15 -13.46 -14.27 7.63
C LEU A 15 -13.89 -13.17 8.58
N VAL A 16 -12.95 -12.62 9.34
CA VAL A 16 -13.26 -11.59 10.34
C VAL A 16 -12.29 -10.43 10.22
N LEU A 17 -12.84 -9.21 10.13
CA LEU A 17 -12.08 -7.96 10.07
C LEU A 17 -12.45 -7.06 11.25
N ASP A 18 -11.45 -6.65 12.02
CA ASP A 18 -11.58 -5.71 13.13
C ASP A 18 -11.30 -4.28 12.67
N TYR A 19 -12.26 -3.40 12.89
CA TYR A 19 -12.15 -1.97 12.62
C TYR A 19 -12.11 -1.22 13.96
N ASP A 20 -10.91 -0.89 14.43
CA ASP A 20 -10.67 -0.20 15.70
C ASP A 20 -10.57 1.34 15.58
N ASP A 21 -10.42 1.84 14.35
CA ASP A 21 -10.15 3.24 14.01
C ASP A 21 -11.12 3.68 12.90
N VAL A 22 -12.41 3.84 13.25
CA VAL A 22 -13.48 4.22 12.32
C VAL A 22 -13.78 5.70 12.47
N SER A 23 -13.38 6.50 11.49
CA SER A 23 -13.68 7.94 11.45
C SER A 23 -15.12 8.24 11.01
N ASP A 24 -15.66 7.44 10.08
CA ASP A 24 -17.03 7.58 9.57
C ASP A 24 -17.70 6.21 9.45
N LEU A 25 -18.59 5.92 10.39
CA LEU A 25 -19.36 4.67 10.44
C LEU A 25 -20.33 4.53 9.28
N LYS A 26 -20.88 5.65 8.77
CA LYS A 26 -21.82 5.64 7.66
C LYS A 26 -21.09 5.30 6.38
N ALA A 27 -19.96 5.95 6.10
CA ALA A 27 -19.12 5.64 4.95
C ALA A 27 -18.68 4.17 4.94
N LEU A 28 -18.22 3.66 6.10
CA LEU A 28 -17.83 2.26 6.24
C LEU A 28 -19.00 1.29 5.95
N ASN A 29 -20.19 1.59 6.46
CA ASN A 29 -21.37 0.77 6.21
C ASN A 29 -21.83 0.82 4.74
N GLU A 30 -21.71 1.96 4.06
CA GLU A 30 -21.95 2.05 2.61
C GLU A 30 -20.90 1.28 1.80
N ALA A 31 -19.63 1.29 2.21
CA ALA A 31 -18.58 0.47 1.59
C ALA A 31 -18.89 -1.03 1.74
N PHE A 32 -19.37 -1.48 2.90
CA PHE A 32 -19.82 -2.86 3.08
C PHE A 32 -20.94 -3.23 2.10
N LYS A 33 -21.97 -2.38 1.97
CA LYS A 33 -23.06 -2.63 1.01
C LYS A 33 -22.56 -2.64 -0.43
N ALA A 34 -21.70 -1.70 -0.81
CA ALA A 34 -21.19 -1.57 -2.17
C ALA A 34 -20.36 -2.79 -2.60
N HIS A 35 -19.53 -3.34 -1.70
CA HIS A 35 -18.59 -4.41 -2.05
C HIS A 35 -19.04 -5.81 -1.64
N LEU A 36 -19.90 -5.92 -0.63
CA LEU A 36 -20.37 -7.19 -0.07
C LEU A 36 -21.89 -7.37 -0.13
N GLY A 37 -22.66 -6.38 -0.62
CA GLY A 37 -24.13 -6.41 -0.58
C GLY A 37 -24.78 -7.59 -1.30
N ALA A 38 -24.08 -8.22 -2.23
CA ALA A 38 -24.52 -9.45 -2.90
C ALA A 38 -24.31 -10.73 -2.06
N PHE A 39 -23.65 -10.65 -0.91
CA PHE A 39 -23.26 -11.80 -0.10
C PHE A 39 -23.65 -11.64 1.37
N ALA A 40 -23.79 -12.77 2.07
CA ALA A 40 -23.99 -12.79 3.51
C ALA A 40 -22.82 -12.09 4.21
N TYR A 41 -23.14 -11.14 5.08
CA TYR A 41 -22.20 -10.63 6.07
C TYR A 41 -22.97 -10.13 7.29
N PHE A 42 -22.30 -10.10 8.43
CA PHE A 42 -22.82 -9.39 9.59
C PHE A 42 -21.71 -8.59 10.26
N TRP A 43 -22.07 -7.51 10.91
CA TRP A 43 -21.14 -6.79 11.77
C TRP A 43 -21.82 -6.37 13.06
N HIS A 44 -21.01 -6.25 14.11
CA HIS A 44 -21.44 -5.68 15.37
C HIS A 44 -20.36 -4.79 15.95
N THR A 45 -20.75 -3.86 16.82
CA THR A 45 -19.81 -3.03 17.59
C THR A 45 -18.97 -3.88 18.54
N SER A 46 -17.69 -3.57 18.68
CA SER A 46 -16.79 -4.31 19.57
C SER A 46 -16.96 -3.90 21.04
N TYR A 47 -16.39 -4.66 21.97
CA TYR A 47 -16.44 -4.38 23.42
C TYR A 47 -15.95 -2.97 23.80
N ASN A 48 -15.00 -2.42 23.03
CA ASN A 48 -14.42 -1.10 23.26
C ASN A 48 -15.11 0.03 22.45
N HIS A 49 -16.25 -0.25 21.82
CA HIS A 49 -17.02 0.76 21.08
C HIS A 49 -17.51 1.91 21.98
N HIS A 50 -17.47 3.12 21.43
CA HIS A 50 -18.06 4.33 21.99
C HIS A 50 -18.43 5.28 20.85
N THR A 51 -19.42 6.15 21.08
CA THR A 51 -19.96 7.06 20.05
C THR A 51 -18.86 7.90 19.37
N GLU A 52 -17.90 8.40 20.16
CA GLU A 52 -16.81 9.26 19.67
C GLU A 52 -15.64 8.49 19.04
N ALA A 53 -15.51 7.18 19.29
CA ALA A 53 -14.55 6.34 18.57
C ALA A 53 -15.20 4.98 18.26
N PRO A 54 -15.98 4.93 17.17
CA PRO A 54 -16.66 3.72 16.76
C PRO A 54 -15.67 2.60 16.48
N ARG A 55 -15.97 1.42 17.03
CA ARG A 55 -15.25 0.18 16.74
C ARG A 55 -16.23 -0.93 16.41
N LEU A 56 -15.92 -1.71 15.39
CA LEU A 56 -16.78 -2.81 14.97
C LEU A 56 -15.96 -3.99 14.42
N ARG A 57 -16.64 -5.13 14.35
CA ARG A 57 -16.12 -6.36 13.79
C ARG A 57 -17.05 -6.83 12.69
N LEU A 58 -16.50 -7.02 11.50
CA LEU A 58 -17.19 -7.56 10.33
C LEU A 58 -16.90 -9.06 10.21
N PHE A 59 -17.92 -9.83 9.88
CA PHE A 59 -17.86 -11.27 9.69
C PHE A 59 -18.49 -11.65 8.35
N ILE A 60 -17.78 -12.50 7.61
CA ILE A 60 -18.16 -12.91 6.26
C ILE A 60 -18.04 -14.44 6.21
N PRO A 61 -19.16 -15.18 6.25
CA PRO A 61 -19.15 -16.64 6.14
C PRO A 61 -18.72 -17.08 4.74
N LEU A 62 -18.08 -18.24 4.67
CA LEU A 62 -17.66 -18.90 3.43
C LEU A 62 -18.38 -20.22 3.26
N ASN A 63 -18.55 -20.66 2.02
CA ASN A 63 -19.23 -21.91 1.70
C ASN A 63 -18.38 -23.18 1.95
N LYS A 64 -17.09 -23.03 2.28
CA LYS A 64 -16.15 -24.13 2.50
C LYS A 64 -15.13 -23.78 3.58
N HIS A 65 -14.63 -24.83 4.24
CA HIS A 65 -13.45 -24.77 5.10
C HIS A 65 -12.23 -24.24 4.32
N ILE A 66 -11.54 -23.26 4.89
CA ILE A 66 -10.28 -22.75 4.33
C ILE A 66 -9.14 -22.90 5.33
N ASN A 67 -7.93 -23.15 4.82
CA ASN A 67 -6.73 -23.18 5.65
C ASN A 67 -6.27 -21.77 6.06
N GLY A 68 -5.27 -21.68 6.95
CA GLY A 68 -4.76 -20.40 7.44
C GLY A 68 -4.13 -19.51 6.37
N GLU A 69 -3.50 -20.08 5.35
CA GLU A 69 -2.92 -19.32 4.24
C GLU A 69 -4.01 -18.61 3.43
N ASN A 70 -5.05 -19.35 3.04
CA ASN A 70 -6.20 -18.80 2.33
C ASN A 70 -6.95 -17.79 3.19
N TYR A 71 -7.10 -18.03 4.51
CA TYR A 71 -7.71 -17.05 5.42
C TYR A 71 -6.98 -15.71 5.37
N ARG A 72 -5.65 -15.73 5.51
CA ARG A 72 -4.82 -14.51 5.47
C ARG A 72 -4.93 -13.81 4.11
N LYS A 73 -4.92 -14.58 3.02
CA LYS A 73 -5.01 -14.07 1.66
C LYS A 73 -6.37 -13.38 1.42
N TYR A 74 -7.45 -14.06 1.76
CA TYR A 74 -8.82 -13.59 1.54
C TYR A 74 -9.19 -12.39 2.42
N THR A 75 -8.78 -12.39 3.70
CA THR A 75 -8.99 -11.22 4.59
C THR A 75 -8.33 -9.95 4.05
N LYS A 76 -7.10 -10.06 3.50
CA LYS A 76 -6.41 -8.91 2.87
C LYS A 76 -7.13 -8.41 1.63
N VAL A 77 -7.60 -9.31 0.77
CA VAL A 77 -8.33 -8.95 -0.46
C VAL A 77 -9.63 -8.22 -0.12
N ILE A 78 -10.40 -8.70 0.86
CA ILE A 78 -11.62 -8.02 1.29
C ILE A 78 -11.29 -6.67 1.93
N ALA A 79 -10.28 -6.59 2.79
CA ALA A 79 -9.87 -5.32 3.40
C ALA A 79 -9.50 -4.29 2.32
N SER A 80 -8.73 -4.70 1.30
CA SER A 80 -8.39 -3.88 0.15
C SER A 80 -9.62 -3.44 -0.65
N LYS A 81 -10.56 -4.36 -0.91
CA LYS A 81 -11.79 -4.08 -1.66
C LYS A 81 -12.71 -3.10 -0.92
N ILE A 82 -12.79 -3.19 0.41
CA ILE A 82 -13.56 -2.26 1.24
C ILE A 82 -12.89 -0.89 1.32
N GLY A 83 -11.56 -0.83 1.32
CA GLY A 83 -10.81 0.44 1.27
C GLY A 83 -10.75 1.21 2.60
N HIS A 84 -11.12 0.58 3.72
CA HIS A 84 -11.00 1.16 5.06
C HIS A 84 -9.93 0.44 5.88
N LYS A 85 -9.24 1.18 6.75
CA LYS A 85 -8.18 0.64 7.62
C LYS A 85 -8.72 -0.44 8.57
N VAL A 86 -8.05 -1.59 8.59
CA VAL A 86 -8.36 -2.75 9.44
C VAL A 86 -7.19 -3.01 10.39
N ASP A 87 -7.46 -3.53 11.59
CA ASP A 87 -6.41 -4.04 12.49
C ASP A 87 -5.64 -5.20 11.83
N GLU A 88 -4.30 -5.11 11.80
CA GLU A 88 -3.42 -6.12 11.21
C GLU A 88 -3.60 -7.53 11.82
N GLY A 89 -4.07 -7.60 13.07
CA GLY A 89 -4.42 -8.85 13.73
C GLY A 89 -5.56 -9.62 13.04
N SER A 90 -6.37 -8.94 12.23
CA SER A 90 -7.43 -9.55 11.41
C SER A 90 -6.89 -10.55 10.38
N TYR A 91 -5.65 -10.35 9.92
CA TYR A 91 -5.00 -11.23 8.95
C TYR A 91 -4.37 -12.47 9.58
N GLN A 92 -4.35 -12.58 10.91
CA GLN A 92 -3.74 -13.69 11.63
C GLN A 92 -4.76 -14.84 11.82
N PRO A 93 -4.59 -16.00 11.15
CA PRO A 93 -5.55 -17.10 11.23
C PRO A 93 -5.78 -17.61 12.66
N SER A 94 -4.73 -17.68 13.48
CA SER A 94 -4.83 -18.17 14.87
C SER A 94 -5.42 -17.16 15.87
N ARG A 95 -5.77 -15.94 15.41
CA ARG A 95 -6.42 -14.93 16.26
C ARG A 95 -7.79 -15.46 16.70
N ALA A 96 -8.05 -15.38 17.99
CA ALA A 96 -9.37 -15.64 18.55
C ALA A 96 -10.15 -14.33 18.57
N MET A 97 -11.38 -14.36 18.06
CA MET A 97 -12.27 -13.20 18.07
C MET A 97 -13.20 -13.31 19.28
N ALA A 98 -13.34 -12.22 20.04
CA ALA A 98 -14.24 -12.19 21.17
C ALA A 98 -15.71 -12.23 20.71
N LEU A 99 -16.56 -12.83 21.54
CA LEU A 99 -18.01 -12.82 21.35
C LEU A 99 -18.57 -11.38 21.36
N PRO A 100 -19.77 -11.15 20.77
CA PRO A 100 -20.44 -9.86 20.81
C PRO A 100 -20.92 -9.52 22.23
N VAL A 101 -20.06 -8.87 23.01
CA VAL A 101 -20.34 -8.47 24.39
C VAL A 101 -20.22 -6.96 24.55
N ILE A 102 -21.08 -6.40 25.40
CA ILE A 102 -21.04 -5.00 25.83
C ILE A 102 -20.30 -4.89 27.16
N LYS A 103 -19.56 -3.80 27.35
CA LYS A 103 -18.83 -3.54 28.60
C LYS A 103 -19.77 -3.35 29.80
N ASP A 104 -20.84 -2.61 29.59
CA ASP A 104 -21.89 -2.35 30.57
C ASP A 104 -23.15 -1.84 29.86
N LYS A 105 -24.28 -1.76 30.58
CA LYS A 105 -25.59 -1.40 30.02
C LYS A 105 -25.69 0.03 29.48
N SER A 106 -24.75 0.92 29.81
CA SER A 106 -24.74 2.30 29.32
C SER A 106 -24.11 2.44 27.92
N ARG A 107 -23.45 1.39 27.42
CA ARG A 107 -22.77 1.40 26.12
C ARG A 107 -23.74 1.08 24.99
N ALA A 108 -23.64 1.85 23.91
CA ALA A 108 -24.35 1.55 22.67
C ALA A 108 -23.84 0.24 22.07
N PHE A 109 -24.77 -0.61 21.65
CA PHE A 109 -24.49 -1.80 20.87
C PHE A 109 -25.26 -1.73 19.57
N MET A 110 -24.53 -1.78 18.46
CA MET A 110 -25.12 -1.79 17.13
C MET A 110 -24.71 -3.07 16.42
N TYR A 111 -25.66 -3.63 15.67
CA TYR A 111 -25.39 -4.73 14.78
C TYR A 111 -26.19 -4.58 13.49
N ARG A 112 -25.67 -5.18 12.42
CA ARG A 112 -26.35 -5.32 11.13
C ARG A 112 -26.05 -6.69 10.54
N CYS A 113 -27.01 -7.20 9.82
CA CYS A 113 -26.90 -8.42 9.04
C CYS A 113 -27.36 -8.09 7.61
N ASN A 114 -26.63 -8.58 6.62
CA ASN A 114 -27.07 -8.67 5.24
C ASN A 114 -27.39 -10.13 4.96
N ASP A 115 -28.68 -10.42 4.82
CA ASP A 115 -29.17 -11.75 4.51
C ASP A 115 -29.16 -11.96 2.99
N ALA A 116 -28.15 -12.67 2.50
CA ALA A 116 -27.83 -12.88 1.10
C ALA A 116 -27.06 -14.21 0.96
N PRO A 117 -26.78 -14.70 -0.27
CA PRO A 117 -26.01 -15.92 -0.46
C PRO A 117 -24.64 -15.90 0.22
N ILE A 118 -24.21 -17.02 0.80
CA ILE A 118 -22.87 -17.15 1.40
C ILE A 118 -21.80 -16.94 0.32
N LEU A 119 -20.74 -16.20 0.66
CA LEU A 119 -19.62 -15.97 -0.26
C LEU A 119 -18.92 -17.29 -0.60
N ASP A 120 -18.86 -17.62 -1.89
CA ASP A 120 -18.20 -18.84 -2.34
C ASP A 120 -16.70 -18.64 -2.57
N CYS A 121 -15.90 -19.69 -2.33
CA CYS A 121 -14.45 -19.63 -2.52
C CYS A 121 -14.02 -19.24 -3.95
N PRO A 122 -14.62 -19.76 -5.04
CA PRO A 122 -14.30 -19.32 -6.40
C PRO A 122 -14.44 -17.80 -6.61
N THR A 123 -15.50 -17.18 -6.11
CA THR A 123 -15.71 -15.73 -6.22
C THR A 123 -14.57 -14.94 -5.56
N ILE A 124 -14.22 -15.26 -4.31
CA ILE A 124 -13.13 -14.55 -3.62
C ILE A 124 -11.75 -14.86 -4.21
N GLU A 125 -11.55 -16.06 -4.76
CA GLU A 125 -10.35 -16.38 -5.56
C GLU A 125 -10.27 -15.53 -6.83
N GLY A 126 -11.40 -15.25 -7.47
CA GLY A 126 -11.51 -14.27 -8.55
C GLY A 126 -10.98 -12.90 -8.11
N TRP A 127 -11.45 -12.37 -6.97
CA TRP A 127 -10.99 -11.08 -6.43
C TRP A 127 -9.50 -11.06 -6.10
N VAL A 128 -8.94 -12.18 -5.61
CA VAL A 128 -7.49 -12.30 -5.40
C VAL A 128 -6.73 -12.13 -6.71
N ASN A 129 -7.24 -12.71 -7.80
CA ASN A 129 -6.59 -12.64 -9.10
C ASN A 129 -6.75 -11.26 -9.76
N GLU A 130 -7.87 -10.57 -9.53
CA GLU A 130 -8.08 -9.18 -9.97
C GLU A 130 -7.03 -8.24 -9.36
N ILE A 131 -6.82 -8.28 -8.04
CA ILE A 131 -5.83 -7.42 -7.36
C ILE A 131 -4.40 -7.73 -7.84
N LYS A 132 -4.07 -9.00 -8.07
CA LYS A 132 -2.78 -9.38 -8.66
C LYS A 132 -2.56 -8.83 -10.09
N GLN A 133 -3.62 -8.56 -10.84
CA GLN A 133 -3.53 -7.94 -12.16
C GLN A 133 -3.39 -6.43 -12.08
N GLU A 134 -3.93 -5.78 -11.05
CA GLU A 134 -3.72 -4.35 -10.74
C GLU A 134 -2.29 -4.05 -10.25
N ASP A 135 -1.64 -5.02 -9.59
CA ASP A 135 -0.21 -4.98 -9.22
C ASP A 135 0.76 -5.23 -10.41
N LYS A 136 0.28 -5.15 -11.68
CA LYS A 136 1.21 -4.99 -12.80
C LYS A 136 2.00 -3.70 -12.56
N PRO A 137 3.34 -3.70 -12.72
CA PRO A 137 4.13 -2.51 -12.51
C PRO A 137 3.51 -1.40 -13.35
N ILE A 138 3.13 -0.30 -12.70
CA ILE A 138 2.70 0.90 -13.40
C ILE A 138 3.88 1.29 -14.28
N THR A 139 3.88 0.90 -15.56
CA THR A 139 4.67 1.57 -16.57
C THR A 139 4.02 2.93 -16.71
N VAL A 140 4.43 3.85 -15.84
CA VAL A 140 4.07 5.25 -16.01
C VAL A 140 4.75 5.66 -17.30
N SER A 141 3.99 5.65 -18.38
CA SER A 141 4.36 6.27 -19.65
C SER A 141 4.30 7.77 -19.43
N TYR A 142 5.29 8.28 -18.72
CA TYR A 142 5.70 9.64 -18.99
C TYR A 142 6.14 9.63 -20.45
N LYS A 143 5.68 10.58 -21.28
CA LYS A 143 6.43 11.01 -22.47
C LYS A 143 7.77 11.61 -22.04
N ALA A 144 8.56 10.85 -21.29
CA ALA A 144 9.89 11.20 -20.91
C ALA A 144 10.71 11.04 -22.17
N LYS A 145 11.47 12.07 -22.52
CA LYS A 145 12.45 12.04 -23.60
C LYS A 145 13.47 10.88 -23.44
N ARG A 146 13.51 10.24 -22.26
CA ARG A 146 14.39 9.16 -21.81
C ARG A 146 13.59 8.20 -20.92
N ASP A 147 13.57 6.91 -21.26
CA ASP A 147 12.85 5.87 -20.54
C ASP A 147 13.77 5.13 -19.53
N SER A 148 13.24 4.10 -18.86
CA SER A 148 14.01 3.28 -17.92
C SER A 148 15.14 2.48 -18.56
N ALA A 149 15.09 2.21 -19.87
CA ALA A 149 16.17 1.54 -20.58
C ALA A 149 17.36 2.48 -20.72
N TYR A 150 17.13 3.72 -21.17
CA TYR A 150 18.16 4.75 -21.25
C TYR A 150 18.91 4.94 -19.91
N TRP A 151 18.18 5.07 -18.80
CA TRP A 151 18.81 5.27 -17.48
C TRP A 151 19.64 4.07 -17.03
N ARG A 152 19.24 2.86 -17.43
CA ARG A 152 19.98 1.62 -17.11
C ARG A 152 21.29 1.56 -17.88
N ASP A 153 21.29 1.96 -19.14
CA ASP A 153 22.46 1.90 -20.01
C ASP A 153 23.58 2.83 -19.52
N ILE A 154 23.22 3.99 -18.97
CA ILE A 154 24.20 4.97 -18.45
C ILE A 154 24.50 4.79 -16.95
N ALA A 155 23.89 3.82 -16.27
CA ALA A 155 23.92 3.73 -14.79
C ALA A 155 25.34 3.55 -14.22
N PHE A 156 26.25 2.97 -15.01
CA PHE A 156 27.63 2.66 -14.61
C PHE A 156 28.66 3.53 -15.33
N GLY A 157 28.27 4.75 -15.68
CA GLY A 157 29.13 5.73 -16.33
C GLY A 157 29.08 5.64 -17.85
N VAL A 158 29.67 6.64 -18.50
CA VAL A 158 29.77 6.75 -19.96
C VAL A 158 31.17 7.21 -20.37
N SER A 159 31.46 7.20 -21.67
CA SER A 159 32.74 7.66 -22.21
C SER A 159 32.86 9.19 -22.27
N GLU A 160 34.09 9.69 -22.45
CA GLU A 160 34.45 11.11 -22.39
C GLU A 160 33.53 12.05 -23.16
N GLY A 161 33.04 11.65 -24.33
CA GLY A 161 32.23 12.50 -25.21
C GLY A 161 30.85 12.85 -24.65
N GLU A 162 30.29 12.00 -23.77
CA GLU A 162 28.89 12.13 -23.32
C GLU A 162 28.76 12.39 -21.81
N ARG A 163 29.85 12.23 -21.05
CA ARG A 163 29.84 12.23 -19.58
C ARG A 163 29.30 13.51 -18.94
N ASN A 164 29.65 14.68 -19.47
CA ASN A 164 29.24 15.96 -18.89
C ASN A 164 27.76 16.29 -19.15
N GLN A 165 27.26 15.98 -20.34
CA GLN A 165 25.83 16.15 -20.67
C GLN A 165 24.96 15.14 -19.91
N THR A 166 25.49 13.93 -19.74
CA THR A 166 24.83 12.85 -18.99
C THR A 166 24.78 13.17 -17.50
N LEU A 167 25.86 13.69 -16.92
CA LEU A 167 25.90 14.18 -15.54
C LEU A 167 24.82 15.25 -15.28
N ALA A 168 24.73 16.26 -16.15
CA ALA A 168 23.71 17.30 -16.04
C ALA A 168 22.29 16.75 -16.14
N SER A 169 22.08 15.76 -17.02
CA SER A 169 20.79 15.09 -17.20
C SER A 169 20.41 14.24 -15.99
N LEU A 170 21.36 13.52 -15.40
CA LEU A 170 21.19 12.68 -14.22
C LEU A 170 20.80 13.53 -13.00
N ILE A 171 21.55 14.61 -12.74
CA ILE A 171 21.26 15.54 -11.63
C ILE A 171 19.86 16.14 -11.79
N GLY A 172 19.52 16.63 -13.00
CA GLY A 172 18.20 17.20 -13.26
C GLY A 172 17.05 16.20 -13.16
N TYR A 173 17.30 14.92 -13.50
CA TYR A 173 16.32 13.85 -13.35
C TYR A 173 16.01 13.56 -11.87
N LEU A 174 17.05 13.41 -11.04
CA LEU A 174 16.90 13.12 -9.62
C LEU A 174 16.21 14.27 -8.86
N LEU A 175 16.60 15.52 -9.12
CA LEU A 175 15.98 16.70 -8.48
C LEU A 175 14.49 16.86 -8.83
N ARG A 176 14.12 16.59 -10.08
CA ARG A 176 12.72 16.61 -10.54
C ARG A 176 11.86 15.54 -9.88
N ARG A 177 12.48 14.45 -9.42
CA ARG A 177 11.84 13.37 -8.65
C ARG A 177 11.88 13.63 -7.14
N TYR A 178 12.19 14.85 -6.72
CA TYR A 178 12.22 15.29 -5.32
C TYR A 178 13.20 14.50 -4.44
N VAL A 179 14.27 13.96 -5.02
CA VAL A 179 15.39 13.40 -4.25
C VAL A 179 16.11 14.55 -3.54
N ASP A 180 16.45 14.36 -2.26
CA ASP A 180 17.16 15.36 -1.44
C ASP A 180 18.48 15.82 -2.10
N GLN A 181 18.75 17.13 -2.06
CA GLN A 181 19.87 17.75 -2.77
C GLN A 181 21.24 17.18 -2.35
N TYR A 182 21.43 16.83 -1.08
CA TYR A 182 22.69 16.28 -0.59
C TYR A 182 22.87 14.84 -1.07
N LEU A 183 21.78 14.08 -1.12
CA LEU A 183 21.79 12.73 -1.70
C LEU A 183 22.06 12.77 -3.20
N VAL A 184 21.45 13.72 -3.94
CA VAL A 184 21.74 13.91 -5.37
C VAL A 184 23.22 14.23 -5.61
N TYR A 185 23.82 15.12 -4.80
CA TYR A 185 25.23 15.44 -4.91
C TYR A 185 26.13 14.20 -4.68
N GLY A 186 25.84 13.42 -3.64
CA GLY A 186 26.58 12.18 -3.35
C GLY A 186 26.47 11.16 -4.49
N LEU A 187 25.26 10.93 -4.99
CA LEU A 187 25.01 10.00 -6.09
C LEU A 187 25.68 10.44 -7.40
N ALA A 188 25.62 11.74 -7.73
CA ALA A 188 26.26 12.29 -8.92
C ALA A 188 27.80 12.20 -8.83
N SER A 189 28.36 12.43 -7.65
CA SER A 189 29.80 12.31 -7.40
C SER A 189 30.26 10.86 -7.53
N ALA A 190 29.52 9.90 -6.98
CA ALA A 190 29.82 8.48 -7.13
C ALA A 190 29.70 8.03 -8.59
N TRP A 191 28.66 8.44 -9.30
CA TRP A 191 28.47 8.14 -10.72
C TRP A 191 29.58 8.72 -11.60
N ALA A 192 30.03 9.95 -11.32
CA ALA A 192 31.13 10.60 -12.02
C ALA A 192 32.45 9.80 -11.95
N MET A 193 32.69 9.07 -10.86
CA MET A 193 33.84 8.19 -10.71
C MET A 193 33.77 6.94 -11.57
N THR A 194 32.56 6.53 -12.01
CA THR A 194 32.36 5.37 -12.88
C THR A 194 32.54 5.68 -14.37
N CYS A 195 32.59 6.97 -14.74
CA CYS A 195 32.84 7.39 -16.13
C CYS A 195 34.27 7.11 -16.57
N THR A 196 34.48 7.01 -17.89
CA THR A 196 35.81 6.79 -18.48
C THR A 196 36.19 7.91 -19.46
N PRO A 197 37.13 8.81 -19.10
CA PRO A 197 37.78 8.92 -17.79
C PRO A 197 36.82 9.45 -16.70
N PRO A 198 37.16 9.27 -15.41
CA PRO A 198 36.39 9.86 -14.32
C PRO A 198 36.26 11.38 -14.46
N ILE A 199 35.13 11.93 -14.06
CA ILE A 199 34.92 13.39 -14.02
C ILE A 199 35.53 13.93 -12.73
N GLU A 200 36.30 15.02 -12.81
CA GLU A 200 36.88 15.65 -11.63
C GLU A 200 35.80 16.24 -10.72
N GLN A 201 35.97 16.11 -9.40
CA GLN A 201 34.98 16.59 -8.43
C GLN A 201 34.67 18.09 -8.57
N LYS A 202 35.65 18.89 -9.00
CA LYS A 202 35.46 20.32 -9.26
C LYS A 202 34.47 20.58 -10.41
N GLU A 203 34.48 19.74 -11.43
CA GLU A 203 33.53 19.80 -12.54
C GLU A 203 32.15 19.32 -12.10
N VAL A 204 32.08 18.23 -11.32
CA VAL A 204 30.83 17.76 -10.72
C VAL A 204 30.16 18.86 -9.89
N ASN A 205 30.92 19.56 -9.04
CA ASN A 205 30.40 20.65 -8.23
C ASN A 205 29.79 21.78 -9.08
N LYS A 206 30.51 22.22 -10.12
CA LYS A 206 30.02 23.26 -11.04
C LYS A 206 28.72 22.85 -11.73
N THR A 207 28.64 21.62 -12.22
CA THR A 207 27.44 21.10 -12.88
C THR A 207 26.27 21.01 -11.90
N PHE A 208 26.52 20.50 -10.70
CA PHE A 208 25.50 20.38 -9.66
C PHE A 208 24.91 21.74 -9.26
N GLU A 209 25.76 22.71 -8.91
CA GLU A 209 25.33 24.06 -8.54
C GLU A 209 24.51 24.73 -9.65
N SER A 210 24.94 24.58 -10.90
CA SER A 210 24.23 25.12 -12.07
C SER A 210 22.82 24.53 -12.22
N ILE A 211 22.70 23.21 -12.10
CA ILE A 211 21.42 22.51 -12.26
C ILE A 211 20.50 22.76 -11.06
N LEU A 212 21.03 22.76 -9.83
CA LEU A 212 20.27 23.03 -8.61
C LEU A 212 19.71 24.46 -8.62
N LYS A 213 20.50 25.45 -9.05
CA LYS A 213 20.04 26.83 -9.22
C LYS A 213 18.85 26.91 -10.19
N ARG A 214 18.94 26.23 -11.34
CA ARG A 214 17.87 26.19 -12.34
C ARG A 214 16.63 25.46 -11.83
N ASP A 215 16.79 24.35 -11.11
CA ASP A 215 15.67 23.60 -10.52
C ASP A 215 14.91 24.44 -9.48
N ASN A 216 15.64 25.15 -8.61
CA ASN A 216 15.04 26.06 -7.63
C ASN A 216 14.30 27.24 -8.27
N GLN A 217 14.80 27.77 -9.39
CA GLN A 217 14.09 28.81 -10.15
C GLN A 217 12.78 28.28 -10.74
N ASN A 218 12.81 27.08 -11.35
CA ASN A 218 11.62 26.45 -11.91
C ASN A 218 10.56 26.15 -10.85
N LYS A 219 10.96 25.73 -9.64
CA LYS A 219 10.05 25.49 -8.52
C LYS A 219 9.38 26.76 -8.01
N LYS A 220 10.07 27.91 -8.05
CA LYS A 220 9.49 29.21 -7.65
C LYS A 220 8.39 29.68 -8.61
N GLY A 221 8.56 29.48 -9.92
CA GLY A 221 7.58 29.91 -10.94
C GLY A 221 6.34 29.02 -11.11
N VAL A 222 6.21 27.95 -10.32
CA VAL A 222 5.00 27.08 -10.28
C VAL A 222 4.14 27.40 -9.04
N SER A 223 4.60 28.36 -8.20
CA SER A 223 3.93 28.78 -6.96
C SER A 223 3.05 30.03 -7.11
N ASP A 224 2.90 30.55 -8.34
CA ASP A 224 2.01 31.69 -8.69
C ASP A 224 0.85 31.22 -9.58
#